data_AF-A0A9X3MT78-F1
#
_entry.id   AF-A0A9X3MT78-F1
#
_cell.length_a   1.000
_cell.length_b   1.000
_cell.length_c   1.000
_cell.angle_alpha   90.00
_cell.angle_beta   90.00
_cell.angle_gamma   90.00
#
_symmetry.space_group_name_H-M   'P 1'
#
loop_
_entity.id
_entity.type
_entity.pdbx_description
1 polymer ?
#
loop_
_entity_poly.entity_id
_entity_poly.type
_entity_poly.pdbx_seq_one_letter_code
_entity_poly.pdbx_strand_id
1 'polypeptide(L)'
;MADDSFDLDASALRADGADLSVFVEVLARKLEAALPAETEVRRRSKGLLSREKVVESIEVSLGDHRYVLLRERRGVSASRAQEVRGVVIKRQPLELDAWVDALTGQLRELAAGSAAARAALERLVD
;
A
#
# COMPACT_ATOMS: atom_id res chain seq x y z
N MET A 1 18.38 -5.91 19.13
CA MET A 1 17.41 -4.84 18.81
C MET A 1 17.68 -4.54 17.36
N ALA A 2 16.90 -5.16 16.48
CA ALA A 2 17.15 -5.08 15.04
C ALA A 2 16.57 -3.76 14.54
N ASP A 3 17.43 -3.01 13.87
CA ASP A 3 17.14 -1.78 13.15
C ASP A 3 16.25 -2.15 11.94
N ASP A 4 14.93 -1.98 12.04
CA ASP A 4 13.97 -2.13 10.93
C ASP A 4 14.00 -0.83 10.07
N SER A 5 15.20 -0.36 9.74
CA SER A 5 15.34 0.67 8.73
C SER A 5 14.99 0.02 7.40
N PHE A 6 13.84 0.39 6.86
CA PHE A 6 13.35 0.07 5.51
C PHE A 6 14.49 0.20 4.47
N ASP A 7 15.20 -0.90 4.23
CA ASP A 7 15.88 -1.15 2.96
C ASP A 7 14.93 -2.04 2.17
N LEU A 8 13.99 -1.39 1.48
CA LEU A 8 13.10 -2.02 0.53
C LEU A 8 13.94 -2.37 -0.71
N ASP A 9 14.81 -3.36 -0.56
CA ASP A 9 15.72 -3.81 -1.59
C ASP A 9 14.91 -4.37 -2.77
N ALA A 10 14.80 -3.56 -3.83
CA ALA A 10 14.13 -3.90 -5.10
C ALA A 10 14.65 -5.22 -5.74
N SER A 11 15.78 -5.75 -5.26
CA SER A 11 16.32 -7.06 -5.67
C SER A 11 15.59 -8.27 -5.07
N ALA A 12 14.94 -8.14 -3.91
CA ALA A 12 14.19 -9.25 -3.29
C ALA A 12 12.89 -9.58 -4.05
N LEU A 13 12.38 -8.63 -4.83
CA LEU A 13 11.09 -8.73 -5.52
C LEU A 13 11.14 -9.51 -6.84
N ARG A 14 12.31 -10.05 -7.23
CA ARG A 14 12.48 -10.83 -8.46
C ARG A 14 12.35 -12.35 -8.28
N ALA A 15 12.10 -12.84 -7.07
CA ALA A 15 11.96 -14.26 -6.78
C ALA A 15 10.56 -14.58 -6.23
N ASP A 16 9.80 -15.36 -6.99
CA ASP A 16 8.61 -16.12 -6.57
C ASP A 16 7.33 -15.37 -6.14
N GLY A 17 6.22 -15.68 -6.82
CA GLY A 17 4.89 -15.13 -6.52
C GLY A 17 4.30 -15.52 -5.16
N ALA A 18 4.95 -16.42 -4.42
CA ALA A 18 4.62 -16.73 -3.03
C ALA A 18 5.05 -15.59 -2.09
N ASP A 19 6.27 -15.09 -2.23
CA ASP A 19 6.82 -13.97 -1.45
C ASP A 19 6.03 -12.68 -1.67
N LEU A 20 5.60 -12.41 -2.90
CA LEU A 20 4.76 -11.25 -3.21
C LEU A 20 3.41 -11.27 -2.48
N SER A 21 2.82 -12.45 -2.28
CA SER A 21 1.53 -12.55 -1.57
C SER A 21 1.66 -12.27 -0.08
N VAL A 22 2.75 -12.75 0.54
CA VAL A 22 3.08 -12.47 1.93
C VAL A 22 3.38 -10.98 2.10
N PHE A 23 4.17 -10.40 1.18
CA PHE A 23 4.49 -8.97 1.19
C PHE A 23 3.22 -8.10 1.16
N VAL A 24 2.29 -8.37 0.24
CA VAL A 24 1.03 -7.60 0.14
C VAL A 24 0.18 -7.75 1.39
N GLU A 25 0.14 -8.93 2.02
CA GLU A 25 -0.58 -9.10 3.29
C GLU A 25 0.05 -8.32 4.46
N VAL A 26 1.39 -8.32 4.55
CA VAL A 26 2.12 -7.56 5.57
C VAL A 26 1.92 -6.06 5.35
N LEU A 27 2.05 -5.59 4.11
CA LEU A 27 1.82 -4.21 3.72
C LEU A 27 0.40 -3.76 4.07
N ALA A 28 -0.61 -4.57 3.72
CA ALA A 28 -2.01 -4.29 4.06
C ALA A 28 -2.21 -4.12 5.58
N ARG A 29 -1.66 -5.04 6.38
CA ARG A 29 -1.75 -4.96 7.85
C ARG A 29 -1.06 -3.72 8.42
N LYS A 30 0.14 -3.38 7.93
CA LYS A 30 0.87 -2.19 8.36
C LYS A 30 0.07 -0.92 8.03
N LEU A 31 -0.49 -0.82 6.81
CA LEU A 31 -1.29 0.32 6.39
C LEU A 31 -2.61 0.44 7.16
N GLU A 32 -3.32 -0.67 7.40
CA GLU A 32 -4.52 -0.67 8.25
C GLU A 32 -4.20 -0.23 9.69
N ALA A 33 -3.03 -0.59 10.22
CA ALA A 33 -2.62 -0.20 11.58
C ALA A 33 -2.17 1.27 11.67
N ALA A 34 -1.45 1.77 10.67
CA ALA A 34 -0.95 3.14 10.64
C ALA A 34 -2.02 4.16 10.23
N LEU A 35 -2.86 3.81 9.26
CA LEU A 35 -3.80 4.68 8.56
C LEU A 35 -5.18 4.02 8.43
N PRO A 36 -5.87 3.68 9.54
CA PRO A 36 -7.13 2.94 9.50
C PRO A 36 -8.28 3.70 8.82
N ALA A 37 -8.28 5.03 8.87
CA ALA A 37 -9.32 5.85 8.22
C ALA A 37 -9.08 6.03 6.71
N GLU A 38 -7.81 6.01 6.30
CA GLU A 38 -7.40 6.35 4.94
C GLU A 38 -7.13 5.10 4.08
N THR A 39 -7.06 3.91 4.69
CA THR A 39 -6.76 2.65 4.02
C THR A 39 -7.99 1.75 3.95
N GLU A 40 -8.35 1.32 2.74
CA GLU A 40 -9.35 0.29 2.47
C GLU A 40 -8.67 -0.96 1.89
N VAL A 41 -8.74 -2.08 2.61
CA VAL A 41 -8.21 -3.37 2.15
C VAL A 41 -9.36 -4.30 1.79
N ARG A 42 -9.43 -4.71 0.52
CA ARG A 42 -10.36 -5.75 0.08
C ARG A 42 -9.69 -7.10 0.09
N ARG A 43 -10.36 -8.07 0.71
CA ARG A 43 -9.89 -9.45 0.85
C ARG A 43 -10.89 -10.39 0.19
N ARG A 44 -10.41 -11.27 -0.69
CA ARG A 44 -11.20 -12.28 -1.38
C ARG A 44 -10.77 -13.68 -0.94
N SER A 45 -11.71 -14.63 -0.92
CA SER A 45 -11.39 -16.05 -0.81
C SER A 45 -10.51 -16.50 -1.99
N LYS A 46 -9.44 -17.24 -1.71
CA LYS A 46 -8.51 -17.78 -2.73
C LYS A 46 -9.17 -18.75 -3.72
N GLY A 47 -10.30 -19.34 -3.33
CA GLY A 47 -11.12 -20.21 -4.16
C GLY A 47 -12.58 -20.22 -3.69
N LEU A 48 -13.47 -20.80 -4.50
CA LEU A 48 -14.93 -20.85 -4.27
C LEU A 48 -15.33 -21.50 -2.93
N LEU A 49 -14.46 -22.34 -2.34
CA LEU A 49 -14.66 -23.02 -1.05
C LEU A 49 -13.50 -22.86 -0.07
N SER A 50 -12.48 -22.04 -0.38
CA SER A 50 -11.33 -21.87 0.53
C SER A 50 -11.67 -20.92 1.67
N ARG A 51 -11.38 -21.32 2.92
CA ARG A 51 -11.43 -20.45 4.11
C ARG A 51 -10.29 -19.41 4.15
N GLU A 52 -9.26 -19.62 3.33
CA GLU A 52 -8.12 -18.71 3.20
C GLU A 52 -8.55 -17.44 2.42
N LYS A 53 -8.56 -16.30 3.13
CA LYS A 53 -8.81 -14.97 2.55
C LYS A 53 -7.46 -14.33 2.23
N VAL A 54 -7.29 -13.94 0.98
CA VAL A 54 -6.09 -13.24 0.50
C VAL A 54 -6.46 -11.80 0.16
N VAL A 55 -5.50 -10.88 0.29
CA VAL A 55 -5.70 -9.50 -0.15
C VAL A 55 -5.89 -9.48 -1.66
N GLU A 56 -6.97 -8.84 -2.09
CA GLU A 56 -7.33 -8.62 -3.50
C GLU A 56 -6.89 -7.23 -3.95
N SER A 57 -7.18 -6.21 -3.14
CA SER A 57 -6.76 -4.84 -3.41
C SER A 57 -6.50 -4.06 -2.13
N ILE A 58 -5.61 -3.08 -2.23
CA ILE A 58 -5.33 -2.09 -1.20
C ILE A 58 -5.56 -0.73 -1.83
N GLU A 59 -6.41 0.09 -1.23
CA GLU A 59 -6.63 1.47 -1.62
C GLU A 59 -6.25 2.37 -0.45
N VAL A 60 -5.34 3.32 -0.67
CA VAL A 60 -4.96 4.31 0.34
C VAL A 60 -5.26 5.69 -0.22
N SER A 61 -6.09 6.46 0.47
CA SER A 61 -6.44 7.83 0.08
C SER A 61 -5.67 8.81 0.96
N LEU A 62 -4.77 9.58 0.36
CA LEU A 62 -3.93 10.57 1.05
C LEU A 62 -4.16 11.94 0.41
N GLY A 63 -5.02 12.76 1.00
CA GLY A 63 -5.39 14.06 0.46
C GLY A 63 -6.04 13.95 -0.94
N ASP A 64 -5.46 14.61 -1.94
CA ASP A 64 -5.91 14.55 -3.35
C ASP A 64 -5.30 13.37 -4.14
N HIS A 65 -4.67 12.41 -3.48
CA HIS A 65 -4.03 11.26 -4.12
C HIS A 65 -4.62 9.95 -3.61
N ARG A 66 -4.98 9.04 -4.51
CA ARG A 66 -5.38 7.67 -4.21
C ARG A 66 -4.36 6.69 -4.76
N TYR A 67 -3.80 5.89 -3.89
CA TYR A 67 -2.83 4.85 -4.18
C TYR A 67 -3.56 3.51 -4.21
N VAL A 68 -3.55 2.84 -5.36
CA VAL A 68 -4.25 1.56 -5.55
C VAL A 68 -3.27 0.47 -5.89
N LEU A 69 -3.29 -0.61 -5.12
CA LEU A 69 -2.61 -1.85 -5.39
C LEU A 69 -3.64 -2.94 -5.68
N LEU A 70 -3.55 -3.59 -6.84
CA LEU A 70 -4.40 -4.73 -7.20
C LEU A 70 -3.56 -6.00 -7.31
N ARG A 71 -4.06 -7.09 -6.75
CA ARG A 71 -3.45 -8.40 -6.90
C ARG A 71 -4.02 -9.12 -8.12
N GLU A 72 -3.15 -9.38 -9.07
CA GLU A 72 -3.46 -10.10 -10.30
C GLU A 72 -3.08 -11.59 -10.17
N ARG A 73 -3.53 -12.42 -11.12
CA ARG A 73 -3.28 -13.88 -11.09
C ARG A 73 -1.78 -14.26 -11.12
N ARG A 74 -0.92 -13.42 -11.69
CA ARG A 74 0.52 -13.67 -11.87
C ARG A 74 1.41 -12.54 -11.35
N GLY A 75 0.87 -11.61 -10.56
CA GLY A 75 1.64 -10.47 -10.07
C GLY A 75 0.78 -9.44 -9.34
N VAL A 76 1.27 -8.21 -9.27
CA VAL A 76 0.54 -7.07 -8.72
C VAL A 76 0.54 -5.94 -9.74
N SER A 77 -0.53 -5.18 -9.77
CA SER A 77 -0.63 -3.94 -10.53
C SER A 77 -0.80 -2.80 -9.55
N ALA A 78 0.20 -1.91 -9.50
CA ALA A 78 0.15 -0.72 -8.67
C ALA A 78 -0.18 0.50 -9.54
N SER A 79 -0.94 1.44 -8.99
CA SER A 79 -1.26 2.68 -9.67
C SER A 79 -1.51 3.80 -8.68
N ARG A 80 -1.21 5.03 -9.10
CA ARG A 80 -1.58 6.25 -8.39
C ARG A 80 -2.62 6.99 -9.20
N ALA A 81 -3.74 7.30 -8.59
CA ALA A 81 -4.74 8.21 -9.08
C ALA A 81 -4.60 9.55 -8.36
N GLN A 82 -4.73 10.66 -9.08
CA GLN A 82 -4.97 11.96 -8.48
C GLN A 82 -6.48 12.21 -8.51
N GLU A 83 -7.08 12.42 -7.35
CA GLU A 83 -8.50 12.71 -7.18
C GLU A 83 -8.65 14.13 -6.66
N VAL A 84 -9.34 14.98 -7.41
CA VAL A 84 -9.65 16.35 -6.97
C VAL A 84 -11.16 16.46 -6.84
N ARG A 85 -11.64 16.76 -5.63
CA ARG A 85 -13.08 16.89 -5.32
C ARG A 85 -13.91 15.64 -5.69
N GLY A 86 -13.37 14.44 -5.49
CA GLY A 86 -14.05 13.18 -5.81
C GLY A 86 -14.01 12.77 -7.29
N VAL A 87 -13.28 13.50 -8.14
CA VAL A 87 -13.10 13.16 -9.56
C VAL A 87 -11.66 12.73 -9.80
N VAL A 88 -11.48 11.52 -10.32
CA VAL A 88 -10.15 11.03 -10.74
C VAL A 88 -9.71 11.82 -11.98
N ILE A 89 -8.72 12.68 -11.79
CA ILE A 89 -8.12 13.53 -12.83
C ILE A 89 -7.18 12.71 -13.70
N LYS A 90 -6.34 11.89 -13.07
CA LYS A 90 -5.28 11.16 -13.77
C LYS A 90 -4.96 9.87 -13.01
N ARG A 91 -4.97 8.74 -13.72
CA ARG A 91 -4.44 7.46 -13.22
C ARG A 91 -3.11 7.18 -13.90
N GLN A 92 -2.09 6.92 -13.12
CA GLN A 92 -0.76 6.56 -13.57
C GLN A 92 -0.42 5.17 -13.04
N PRO A 93 -0.22 4.16 -13.90
CA PRO A 93 0.33 2.88 -13.47
C PRO A 93 1.76 3.08 -12.98
N LEU A 94 2.11 2.38 -11.90
CA LEU A 94 3.42 2.43 -11.25
C LEU A 94 3.89 1.00 -11.01
N GLU A 95 5.21 0.82 -11.00
CA GLU A 95 5.80 -0.37 -10.42
C GLU A 95 5.56 -0.37 -8.90
N LEU A 96 5.56 -1.55 -8.27
CA LEU A 96 5.30 -1.69 -6.84
C LEU A 96 6.23 -0.81 -5.99
N ASP A 97 7.52 -0.81 -6.33
CA ASP A 97 8.55 -0.04 -5.62
C ASP A 97 8.27 1.47 -5.68
N ALA A 98 8.06 1.99 -6.90
CA ALA A 98 7.70 3.38 -7.12
C ALA A 98 6.35 3.77 -6.47
N TRP A 99 5.43 2.82 -6.30
CA TRP A 99 4.19 3.05 -5.59
C TRP A 99 4.41 3.20 -4.08
N VAL A 100 5.26 2.37 -3.48
CA VAL A 100 5.61 2.47 -2.05
C VAL A 100 6.36 3.78 -1.79
N ASP A 101 7.35 4.11 -2.61
CA ASP A 101 8.12 5.37 -2.48
C ASP A 101 7.20 6.60 -2.56
N ALA A 102 6.32 6.64 -3.56
CA ALA A 102 5.37 7.75 -3.73
C ALA A 102 4.38 7.86 -2.56
N LEU A 103 3.90 6.73 -2.03
CA LEU A 103 3.01 6.71 -0.86
C LEU A 103 3.72 7.28 0.38
N THR A 104 4.95 6.81 0.65
CA THR A 104 5.75 7.29 1.78
C THR A 104 6.08 8.78 1.63
N GLY A 105 6.43 9.23 0.43
CA GLY A 105 6.64 10.65 0.12
C GLY A 105 5.41 11.49 0.45
N GLN A 106 4.24 11.08 -0.04
CA GLN A 106 2.98 11.79 0.21
C GLN A 106 2.62 11.81 1.70
N LEU A 107 2.83 10.69 2.39
CA LEU A 107 2.58 10.60 3.83
C LEU A 107 3.48 11.56 4.62
N ARG A 108 4.75 11.70 4.23
CA ARG A 108 5.69 12.67 4.82
C ARG A 108 5.24 14.11 4.59
N GLU A 109 4.76 14.43 3.39
CA GLU A 109 4.22 15.77 3.09
C GLU A 109 2.97 16.07 3.93
N LEU A 110 2.05 15.11 4.05
CA LEU A 110 0.87 15.26 4.91
C LEU A 110 1.24 15.35 6.39
N ALA A 111 2.24 14.58 6.84
CA ALA A 111 2.76 14.63 8.22
C ALA A 111 3.40 15.97 8.56
N ALA A 112 4.01 16.64 7.58
CA ALA A 112 4.54 18.00 7.77
C ALA A 112 3.42 19.04 7.99
N GLY A 113 2.22 18.79 7.44
CA GLY A 113 1.06 19.68 7.57
C GLY A 113 0.00 19.28 8.60
N SER A 114 0.04 18.05 9.14
CA SER A 114 -1.01 17.50 10.01
C SER A 114 -0.46 16.59 11.11
N ALA A 115 -0.81 16.89 12.37
CA ALA A 115 -0.42 16.09 13.53
C ALA A 115 -0.92 14.64 13.45
N ALA A 116 -2.08 14.41 12.80
CA ALA A 116 -2.63 13.07 12.60
C ALA A 116 -1.78 12.24 11.63
N ALA A 117 -1.29 12.86 10.54
CA ALA A 117 -0.44 12.17 9.57
C ALA A 117 0.97 11.89 10.14
N ARG A 118 1.46 12.74 11.05
CA ARG A 118 2.72 12.49 11.77
C ARG A 118 2.63 11.26 12.67
N ALA A 119 1.54 11.14 13.43
CA ALA A 119 1.31 9.96 14.26
C ALA A 119 1.11 8.67 13.45
N ALA A 120 0.57 8.77 12.23
CA ALA A 120 0.47 7.64 11.31
C ALA A 120 1.84 7.24 10.73
N LEU A 121 2.67 8.22 10.36
CA LEU A 121 4.04 7.98 9.90
C LEU A 121 4.85 7.28 10.99
N GLU A 122 4.82 7.77 12.23
CA GLU A 122 5.54 7.15 13.36
C GLU A 122 5.19 5.66 13.51
N ARG A 123 3.92 5.28 13.39
CA ARG A 123 3.50 3.86 13.45
C ARG A 123 3.94 3.01 12.24
N LEU A 124 4.32 3.64 11.14
CA LEU A 124 4.76 2.95 9.93
C LEU A 124 6.27 2.70 9.94
N VAL A 125 7.04 3.58 10.59
CA VAL A 125 8.51 3.48 10.71
C VAL A 125 9.00 2.80 12.00
N ASP A 126 8.11 2.58 12.97
CA ASP A 126 8.39 1.85 14.23
C ASP A 126 8.21 0.32 14.08
#